data_AF-A0A8T3BM47-F1
#
_entry.id   AF-A0A8T3BM47-F1
#
_cell.length_a   1.000
_cell.length_b   1.000
_cell.length_c   1.000
_cell.angle_alpha   90.00
_cell.angle_beta   90.00
_cell.angle_gamma   90.00
#
_symmetry.space_group_name_H-M   'P 1'
#
loop_
_entity.id
_entity.type
_entity.pdbx_description
1 polymer ?
#
loop_
_entity_poly.entity_id
_entity_poly.type
_entity_poly.pdbx_seq_one_letter_code
_entity_poly.pdbx_strand_id
1 'polypeptide(L)'
;MSAGGAFGGNRGAQPVPPEKGIFPLDHLHECDVEKKDYIACLKSSGYQSEKCRHLSKKYLQCRMERNLMAKQNLSELGFDE
;
A
#
# COMPACT_ATOMS: atom_id res chain seq x y z
N MET A 1 -14.81 5.64 46.52
CA MET A 1 -15.05 5.98 45.09
C MET A 1 -13.70 6.00 44.41
N SER A 2 -13.43 4.98 43.61
CA SER A 2 -12.16 4.69 42.96
C SER A 2 -11.94 5.52 41.70
N ALA A 3 -10.72 6.05 41.54
CA ALA A 3 -10.05 6.35 40.26
C ALA A 3 -8.55 6.26 40.60
N GLY A 4 -7.79 5.21 40.29
CA GLY A 4 -7.59 4.61 38.96
C GLY A 4 -6.97 5.68 38.04
N GLY A 5 -5.71 5.69 37.64
CA GLY A 5 -4.56 4.80 37.82
C GLY A 5 -3.35 5.54 37.22
N ALA A 6 -2.17 5.26 37.74
CA ALA A 6 -0.92 5.95 37.45
C ALA A 6 -0.35 5.63 36.07
N PHE A 7 -0.04 6.62 35.23
CA PHE A 7 1.03 6.55 34.22
C PHE A 7 1.59 7.95 33.93
N GLY A 8 2.62 8.34 34.70
CA GLY A 8 3.54 9.42 34.33
C GLY A 8 4.72 8.82 33.55
N GLY A 9 4.96 9.30 32.33
CA GLY A 9 6.12 8.90 31.53
C GLY A 9 6.23 9.66 30.20
N ASN A 10 7.17 10.61 30.15
CA ASN A 10 7.84 11.21 28.98
C ASN A 10 7.01 11.98 27.94
N ARG A 11 6.70 13.24 28.28
CA ARG A 11 6.45 14.32 27.30
C ARG A 11 7.78 14.68 26.63
N GLY A 12 8.00 14.35 25.36
CA GLY A 12 9.12 14.96 24.63
C GLY A 12 9.78 14.19 23.48
N ALA A 13 9.42 12.93 23.20
CA ALA A 13 9.78 12.38 21.91
C ALA A 13 8.77 12.91 20.90
N GLN A 14 9.19 13.89 20.08
CA GLN A 14 8.57 14.07 18.76
C GLN A 14 8.41 12.67 18.18
N PRO A 15 7.20 12.23 17.79
CA PRO A 15 7.05 10.93 17.16
C PRO A 15 8.00 10.94 15.97
N VAL A 16 9.06 10.13 16.03
CA VAL A 16 9.94 9.94 14.89
C VAL A 16 9.00 9.42 13.80
N PRO A 17 8.76 10.19 12.72
CA PRO A 17 7.90 9.72 11.67
C PRO A 17 8.50 8.38 11.21
N PRO A 18 7.72 7.29 11.17
CA PRO A 18 8.24 6.02 10.70
C PRO A 18 8.85 6.27 9.32
N GLU A 19 10.03 5.71 9.05
CA GLU A 19 10.78 5.93 7.80
C GLU A 19 9.96 5.60 6.54
N LYS A 20 8.86 4.86 6.73
CA LYS A 20 7.80 4.58 5.75
C LYS A 20 6.50 5.19 6.26
N GLY A 21 6.35 6.50 6.10
CA GLY A 21 5.30 7.35 6.66
C GLY A 21 3.95 6.68 6.92
N ILE A 22 3.34 7.05 8.04
CA ILE A 22 1.94 6.74 8.35
C ILE A 22 1.06 7.20 7.19
N PHE A 23 0.57 6.19 6.48
CA PHE A 23 -0.47 6.17 5.45
C PHE A 23 -1.37 7.43 5.44
N PRO A 24 -1.20 8.30 4.44
CA PRO A 24 -2.29 8.53 3.50
C PRO A 24 -1.84 8.05 2.13
N LEU A 25 -2.03 6.76 1.87
CA LEU A 25 -1.34 6.04 0.79
C LEU A 25 -1.94 6.25 -0.61
N ASP A 26 -2.84 7.21 -0.79
CA ASP A 26 -3.29 7.69 -2.10
C ASP A 26 -4.22 8.89 -1.90
N HIS A 27 -3.73 10.12 -2.08
CA HIS A 27 -4.56 11.33 -1.90
C HIS A 27 -5.42 11.65 -3.14
N LEU A 28 -5.09 11.10 -4.31
CA LEU A 28 -5.57 11.59 -5.61
C LEU A 28 -6.08 10.49 -6.56
N HIS A 29 -6.19 9.23 -6.11
CA HIS A 29 -6.69 8.11 -6.94
C HIS A 29 -5.88 7.95 -8.24
N GLU A 30 -4.56 8.13 -8.09
CA GLU A 30 -3.65 8.36 -9.20
C GLU A 30 -3.44 7.13 -10.10
N CYS A 31 -3.69 5.94 -9.55
CA CYS A 31 -3.61 4.65 -10.23
C CYS A 31 -4.92 3.85 -10.06
N ASP A 32 -6.06 4.53 -9.93
CA ASP A 32 -7.34 3.90 -9.65
C ASP A 32 -7.92 3.15 -10.86
N VAL A 33 -7.51 3.51 -12.08
CA VAL A 33 -7.91 2.81 -13.32
C VAL A 33 -7.39 1.38 -13.32
N GLU A 34 -6.07 1.21 -13.15
CA GLU A 34 -5.41 -0.09 -13.12
C GLU A 34 -5.87 -0.94 -11.93
N LYS A 35 -6.13 -0.28 -10.79
CA LYS A 35 -6.72 -0.93 -9.61
C LYS A 35 -8.12 -1.46 -9.91
N LYS A 36 -8.98 -0.66 -10.54
CA LYS A 36 -10.34 -1.07 -10.91
C LYS A 36 -10.31 -2.23 -11.89
N ASP A 37 -9.44 -2.20 -12.89
CA ASP A 37 -9.25 -3.31 -13.83
C ASP A 37 -8.79 -4.58 -13.11
N TYR A 38 -7.81 -4.46 -12.21
CA TYR A 38 -7.35 -5.62 -11.42
C TYR A 38 -8.48 -6.22 -10.57
N ILE A 39 -9.27 -5.38 -9.88
CA ILE A 39 -10.40 -5.83 -9.07
C ILE A 39 -11.51 -6.43 -9.94
N ALA A 40 -11.79 -5.84 -11.11
CA ALA A 40 -12.76 -6.38 -12.06
C ALA A 40 -12.33 -7.75 -12.58
N CYS A 41 -11.04 -7.91 -12.91
CA CYS A 41 -10.47 -9.19 -13.31
C CYS A 41 -10.56 -10.23 -12.20
N LEU A 42 -10.24 -9.87 -10.95
CA LEU A 42 -10.38 -10.78 -9.81
C LEU A 42 -11.83 -11.23 -9.64
N LYS A 43 -12.79 -10.31 -9.71
CA LYS A 43 -14.22 -10.64 -9.62
C LYS A 43 -14.67 -11.59 -10.75
N SER A 44 -14.22 -11.35 -11.98
CA SER A 44 -14.55 -12.21 -13.13
C SER A 44 -13.84 -13.57 -13.09
N SER A 45 -12.66 -13.64 -12.48
CA SER A 45 -11.82 -14.85 -12.46
C SER A 45 -12.02 -15.71 -11.23
N GLY A 46 -12.98 -15.36 -10.35
CA GLY A 46 -13.20 -16.07 -9.08
C GLY A 46 -12.06 -15.91 -8.08
N TYR A 47 -11.48 -14.71 -8.01
CA TYR A 47 -10.36 -14.34 -7.15
C TYR A 47 -9.03 -15.06 -7.46
N GLN A 48 -8.88 -15.58 -8.68
CA GLN A 48 -7.60 -16.13 -9.15
C GLN A 48 -6.65 -15.00 -9.54
N SER A 49 -5.69 -14.70 -8.66
CA SER A 49 -4.69 -13.64 -8.85
C SER A 49 -3.73 -13.91 -10.01
N GLU A 50 -3.46 -15.17 -10.33
CA GLU A 50 -2.55 -15.57 -11.42
C GLU A 50 -3.02 -15.05 -12.79
N LYS A 51 -4.32 -15.17 -13.09
CA LYS A 51 -4.91 -14.67 -14.34
C LYS A 51 -4.82 -13.14 -14.46
N CYS A 52 -4.84 -12.45 -13.33
CA CYS A 52 -4.82 -10.99 -13.25
C CYS A 52 -3.41 -10.42 -12.96
N ARG A 53 -2.36 -11.25 -13.00
CA ARG A 53 -0.97 -10.86 -12.70
C ARG A 53 -0.46 -9.74 -13.61
N HIS A 54 -0.90 -9.72 -14.86
CA HIS A 54 -0.56 -8.64 -15.79
C HIS A 54 -1.15 -7.26 -15.38
N LEU A 55 -2.33 -7.24 -14.74
CA LEU A 55 -2.97 -6.01 -14.26
C LEU A 55 -2.35 -5.52 -12.95
N SER A 56 -1.98 -6.44 -12.06
CA SER A 56 -1.26 -6.06 -10.84
C SER A 56 0.14 -5.50 -11.15
N LYS A 57 0.83 -6.01 -12.19
CA LYS A 57 2.09 -5.44 -12.70
C LYS A 57 1.91 -3.98 -13.14
N LYS A 58 0.88 -3.69 -13.93
CA LYS A 58 0.55 -2.32 -14.38
C LYS A 58 0.22 -1.40 -13.19
N TYR A 59 -0.59 -1.87 -12.26
CA TYR A 59 -0.95 -1.12 -11.06
C TYR A 59 0.30 -0.74 -10.24
N LEU A 60 1.24 -1.68 -10.06
CA LEU A 60 2.48 -1.41 -9.33
C LEU A 60 3.43 -0.49 -10.10
N GLN A 61 3.51 -0.61 -11.43
CA GLN A 61 4.27 0.32 -12.26
C GLN A 61 3.76 1.76 -12.11
N CYS A 62 2.44 1.97 -12.20
CA CYS A 62 1.86 3.31 -12.00
C CYS A 62 2.25 3.88 -10.63
N ARG A 63 2.24 3.06 -9.56
CA ARG A 63 2.66 3.51 -8.23
C ARG A 63 4.14 3.88 -8.15
N MET A 64 5.00 3.16 -8.85
CA MET A 64 6.44 3.46 -8.91
C MET A 64 6.74 4.72 -9.74
N GLU A 65 6.03 4.93 -10.86
CA GLU A 65 6.18 6.12 -11.71
C GLU A 65 5.74 7.39 -10.99
N ARG A 66 4.66 7.31 -10.22
CA ARG A 66 4.11 8.44 -9.47
C ARG A 66 4.77 8.65 -8.11
N ASN A 67 5.87 7.93 -7.84
CA ASN A 67 6.60 7.96 -6.57
C ASN A 67 5.71 7.66 -5.34
N LEU A 68 4.58 6.96 -5.54
CA LEU A 68 3.68 6.45 -4.50
C LEU A 68 4.20 5.15 -3.87
N MET A 69 5.27 4.60 -4.46
CA MET A 69 6.01 3.45 -3.99
C MET A 69 7.49 3.64 -4.37
N ALA A 70 8.40 3.14 -3.53
CA ALA A 70 9.81 3.10 -3.88
C ALA A 70 9.99 2.29 -5.18
N LYS A 71 10.81 2.80 -6.10
CA LYS A 71 11.12 2.11 -7.36
C LYS A 71 11.89 0.83 -7.01
N GLN A 72 11.25 -0.31 -7.26
CA GLN A 72 11.77 -1.64 -6.99
C GLN A 72 11.69 -2.46 -8.28
N ASN A 73 12.54 -3.48 -8.41
CA ASN A 73 12.47 -4.35 -9.58
C ASN A 73 11.21 -5.23 -9.50
N LEU A 74 10.53 -5.39 -10.64
CA LEU A 74 9.34 -6.23 -10.73
C LEU A 74 9.61 -7.70 -10.34
N SER A 75 10.84 -8.18 -10.56
CA SER A 75 11.29 -9.50 -10.09
C SER A 75 11.24 -9.64 -8.57
N GLU A 76 11.62 -8.60 -7.81
CA GLU A 76 11.57 -8.61 -6.34
C GLU A 76 10.13 -8.58 -5.80
N LEU A 77 9.20 -8.07 -6.61
CA LEU A 77 7.77 -8.08 -6.35
C LEU A 77 7.10 -9.41 -6.73
N GLY A 78 7.87 -10.41 -7.15
CA GLY A 78 7.34 -11.71 -7.56
C GLY A 78 6.63 -11.64 -8.91
N PHE A 79 7.03 -10.74 -9.80
CA PHE A 79 6.68 -10.75 -11.23
C PHE A 79 7.82 -11.28 -12.11
N ASP A 80 8.70 -12.08 -11.51
CA ASP A 80 9.63 -12.91 -12.25
C ASP A 80 8.82 -13.93 -13.05
N GLU A 81 8.95 -13.88 -14.37
CA GLU A 81 8.42 -14.89 -15.29
C GLU A 81 9.34 -16.11 -15.30
#